data_AF-A0AAD6TLR0-F1
#
_entry.id   AF-A0AAD6TLR0-F1
#
_cell.length_a   1.000
_cell.length_b   1.000
_cell.length_c   1.000
_cell.angle_alpha   90.00
_cell.angle_beta   90.00
_cell.angle_gamma   90.00
#
_symmetry.space_group_name_H-M   'P 1'
#
loop_
_entity.id
_entity.type
_entity.pdbx_description
1 polymer ?
#
loop_
_entity_poly.entity_id
_entity_poly.type
_entity_poly.pdbx_seq_one_letter_code
_entity_poly.pdbx_strand_id
1 'polypeptide(L)'
;GAIVQLGWNAGPHHARVFGLAKSYTKKLDKTAAAMHDEDAIAAIALTWGFCKALLPTDVMDEIEGCLDAAGLPRMATRQVEEGPQIFHRQGYRFLIGEDEYSFPEVERPPAEGFLSQDYSA
;
A
#
# COMPACT_ATOMS: atom_id res chain seq x y z
N GLY A 1 -12.88 -16.37 6.19
CA GLY A 1 -12.46 -14.98 5.95
C GLY A 1 -11.79 -14.79 4.61
N ALA A 2 -11.12 -13.66 4.44
CA ALA A 2 -10.43 -13.27 3.22
C ALA A 2 -9.02 -12.78 3.53
N ILE A 3 -8.10 -13.01 2.61
CA ILE A 3 -6.77 -12.39 2.59
C ILE A 3 -6.62 -11.65 1.26
N VAL A 4 -6.11 -10.43 1.34
CA VAL A 4 -5.93 -9.53 0.19
C VAL A 4 -4.48 -9.07 0.23
N GLN A 5 -3.76 -9.28 -0.86
CA GLN A 5 -2.42 -8.75 -1.06
C GLN A 5 -2.48 -7.42 -1.81
N LEU A 6 -1.68 -6.44 -1.43
CA LEU A 6 -1.71 -5.11 -2.02
C LEU A 6 -0.30 -4.74 -2.43
N GLY A 7 -0.20 -3.86 -3.43
CA GLY A 7 1.11 -3.42 -3.89
C GLY A 7 1.73 -4.30 -4.96
N TRP A 8 3.05 -4.29 -4.96
CA TRP A 8 3.91 -4.92 -5.94
C TRP A 8 4.22 -6.36 -5.55
N ASN A 9 3.95 -7.26 -6.49
CA ASN A 9 4.30 -8.66 -6.39
C ASN A 9 5.57 -8.93 -7.18
N ALA A 10 6.51 -9.65 -6.56
CA ALA A 10 7.64 -10.22 -7.26
C ALA A 10 7.16 -11.36 -8.17
N GLY A 11 7.49 -11.26 -9.46
CA GLY A 11 7.28 -12.34 -10.42
C GLY A 11 8.18 -13.56 -10.15
N PRO A 12 8.20 -14.53 -11.07
CA PRO A 12 9.01 -15.73 -10.93
C PRO A 12 10.49 -15.39 -10.63
N HIS A 13 11.16 -16.16 -9.77
CA HIS A 13 12.56 -15.88 -9.41
C HIS A 13 13.52 -15.74 -10.61
N HIS A 14 13.22 -16.36 -11.74
CA HIS A 14 14.00 -16.31 -12.98
C HIS A 14 13.70 -15.09 -13.87
N ALA A 15 12.66 -14.32 -13.56
CA ALA A 15 12.23 -13.14 -14.29
C ALA A 15 11.93 -12.02 -13.28
N ARG A 16 12.81 -11.02 -13.20
CA ARG A 16 12.65 -9.83 -12.34
C ARG A 16 11.58 -8.89 -12.89
N VAL A 17 10.34 -9.37 -12.92
CA VAL A 17 9.16 -8.60 -13.33
C VAL A 17 8.40 -8.27 -12.06
N PHE A 18 8.17 -6.99 -11.81
CA PHE A 18 7.26 -6.53 -10.78
C PHE A 18 5.90 -6.25 -11.40
N GLY A 19 4.85 -6.77 -10.78
CA GLY A 19 3.48 -6.53 -11.23
C GLY A 19 2.56 -6.26 -10.06
N LEU A 20 1.57 -5.39 -10.26
CA LEU A 20 0.60 -5.09 -9.21
C LEU A 20 -0.25 -6.32 -8.89
N ALA A 21 -0.35 -6.62 -7.60
CA ALA A 21 -1.13 -7.71 -7.05
C ALA A 21 -2.58 -7.68 -7.56
N LYS A 22 -3.19 -8.86 -7.69
CA LYS A 22 -4.62 -9.02 -7.99
C LYS A 22 -5.26 -9.77 -6.84
N SER A 23 -6.03 -9.07 -6.01
CA SER A 23 -6.41 -9.64 -4.72
C SER A 23 -7.90 -9.77 -4.48
N TYR A 24 -8.73 -9.17 -5.33
CA TYR A 24 -10.16 -9.44 -5.31
C TYR A 24 -10.47 -10.69 -6.12
N THR A 25 -10.81 -11.77 -5.41
CA THR A 25 -11.27 -13.04 -6.00
C THR A 25 -12.70 -12.94 -6.53
N LYS A 26 -13.55 -12.12 -5.90
CA LYS A 26 -14.87 -11.76 -6.41
C LYS A 26 -14.77 -10.63 -7.42
N LYS A 27 -15.58 -10.67 -8.48
CA LYS A 27 -15.73 -9.55 -9.42
C LYS A 27 -16.45 -8.41 -8.71
N LEU A 28 -15.69 -7.45 -8.21
CA LEU A 28 -16.21 -6.17 -7.77
C LEU A 28 -16.43 -5.26 -8.99
N ASP A 29 -17.39 -4.34 -8.88
CA ASP A 29 -17.44 -3.20 -9.79
C ASP A 29 -16.13 -2.39 -9.67
N LYS A 30 -15.73 -1.71 -10.75
CA LYS A 30 -14.50 -0.90 -10.76
C LYS A 30 -14.50 0.17 -9.67
N THR A 31 -15.65 0.80 -9.43
CA THR A 31 -15.79 1.85 -8.41
C THR A 31 -15.57 1.28 -7.02
N ALA A 32 -16.25 0.17 -6.72
CA ALA A 32 -16.09 -0.51 -5.43
C ALA A 32 -14.64 -1.02 -5.24
N ALA A 33 -14.03 -1.58 -6.29
CA ALA A 33 -12.64 -2.03 -6.23
C ALA A 33 -11.66 -0.86 -5.95
N ALA A 34 -11.88 0.30 -6.57
CA ALA A 34 -11.06 1.49 -6.32
C ALA A 34 -11.23 2.00 -4.88
N MET A 35 -12.47 2.09 -4.37
CA MET A 35 -12.72 2.48 -2.98
C MET A 35 -12.06 1.52 -1.99
N HIS A 36 -12.19 0.21 -2.20
CA HIS A 36 -11.53 -0.78 -1.35
C HIS A 36 -10.01 -0.69 -1.41
N ASP A 37 -9.43 -0.43 -2.59
CA ASP A 37 -7.99 -0.23 -2.75
C ASP A 37 -7.52 1.04 -2.01
N GLU A 38 -8.29 2.14 -2.08
CA GLU A 38 -7.99 3.39 -1.36
C GLU A 38 -8.01 3.18 0.16
N ASP A 39 -9.07 2.55 0.69
CA ASP A 39 -9.18 2.22 2.12
C ASP A 39 -8.02 1.33 2.57
N ALA A 40 -7.65 0.36 1.75
CA ALA A 40 -6.57 -0.56 2.06
C ALA A 40 -5.20 0.13 2.07
N ILE A 41 -4.93 0.99 1.08
CA ILE A 41 -3.72 1.84 1.08
C ILE A 41 -3.69 2.71 2.33
N ALA A 42 -4.82 3.34 2.69
CA ALA A 42 -4.89 4.21 3.86
C ALA A 42 -4.66 3.45 5.17
N ALA A 43 -5.23 2.26 5.34
CA ALA A 43 -5.03 1.43 6.53
C ALA A 43 -3.55 1.05 6.71
N ILE A 44 -2.89 0.66 5.63
CA ILE A 44 -1.47 0.31 5.66
C ILE A 44 -0.61 1.57 5.86
N ALA A 45 -0.97 2.69 5.23
CA ALA A 45 -0.27 3.96 5.38
C ALA A 45 -0.34 4.48 6.83
N LEU A 46 -1.51 4.39 7.46
CA LEU A 46 -1.69 4.72 8.88
C LEU A 46 -0.83 3.82 9.76
N THR A 47 -0.83 2.52 9.50
CA THR A 47 0.00 1.56 10.24
C THR A 47 1.48 1.90 10.10
N TRP A 48 1.95 2.19 8.88
CA TRP A 48 3.33 2.63 8.63
C TRP A 48 3.65 3.95 9.32
N GLY A 49 2.71 4.90 9.32
CA GLY A 49 2.81 6.16 10.06
C GLY A 49 2.98 5.93 11.56
N PHE A 50 2.21 5.00 12.15
CA PHE A 50 2.39 4.62 13.55
C PHE A 50 3.75 3.95 13.80
N CYS A 51 4.22 3.07 12.91
CA CYS A 51 5.56 2.51 13.00
C CYS A 51 6.62 3.61 13.03
N LYS A 52 6.57 4.57 12.09
CA LYS A 52 7.50 5.71 12.06
C LYS A 52 7.42 6.60 13.29
N ALA A 53 6.25 6.74 13.91
CA ALA A 53 6.04 7.59 15.07
C ALA A 53 6.44 6.93 16.41
N LEU A 54 6.33 5.59 16.49
CA LEU A 54 6.46 4.85 17.75
C LEU A 54 7.74 4.02 17.84
N LEU A 55 8.32 3.59 16.72
CA LEU A 55 9.54 2.78 16.71
C LEU A 55 10.78 3.69 16.76
N PRO A 56 11.92 3.18 17.29
CA PRO A 56 13.18 3.92 17.30
C PRO A 56 13.59 4.39 15.90
N THR A 57 14.05 5.65 15.81
CA THR A 57 14.40 6.29 14.53
C THR A 57 15.53 5.57 13.82
N ASP A 58 16.53 5.08 14.55
CA ASP A 58 17.65 4.30 14.00
C ASP A 58 17.19 3.02 13.31
N VAL A 59 16.19 2.33 13.86
CA VAL A 59 15.59 1.14 13.24
C VAL A 59 14.80 1.52 11.99
N MET A 60 14.03 2.60 12.02
CA MET A 60 13.22 3.03 10.88
C MET A 60 14.08 3.55 9.72
N ASP A 61 15.15 4.30 10.03
CA ASP A 61 16.09 4.81 9.04
C ASP A 61 16.83 3.67 8.33
N GLU A 62 17.20 2.61 9.05
CA GLU A 62 17.80 1.40 8.45
C GLU A 62 16.82 0.72 7.48
N ILE A 63 15.56 0.57 7.87
CA ILE A 63 14.53 -0.06 7.03
C ILE A 63 14.26 0.79 5.77
N GLU A 64 14.02 2.10 5.92
CA GLU A 64 13.79 2.99 4.77
C GLU A 64 15.01 3.00 3.84
N GLY A 65 16.22 3.05 4.40
CA GLY A 65 17.45 2.95 3.61
C GLY A 65 17.57 1.65 2.81
N CYS A 66 17.12 0.52 3.37
CA CYS A 66 17.08 -0.75 2.65
C CYS A 66 16.05 -0.76 1.51
N LEU A 67 14.87 -0.17 1.75
CA LEU A 67 13.82 -0.05 0.73
C LEU A 67 14.26 0.84 -0.44
N ASP A 68 14.90 1.97 -0.13
CA ASP A 68 15.44 2.91 -1.11
C ASP A 68 16.59 2.28 -1.91
N ALA A 69 17.52 1.60 -1.24
CA ALA A 69 18.64 0.92 -1.90
C ALA A 69 18.17 -0.22 -2.82
N ALA A 70 17.06 -0.87 -2.48
CA ALA A 70 16.43 -1.88 -3.31
C ALA A 70 15.68 -1.28 -4.52
N GLY A 71 15.48 0.04 -4.57
CA GLY A 71 14.73 0.72 -5.62
C GLY A 71 13.27 0.29 -5.69
N LEU A 72 12.70 -0.09 -4.54
CA LEU A 72 11.32 -0.56 -4.49
C LEU A 72 10.35 0.63 -4.64
N PRO A 73 9.39 0.57 -5.57
CA PRO A 73 8.36 1.59 -5.70
C PRO A 73 7.49 1.65 -4.44
N ARG A 74 6.83 2.77 -4.20
CA ARG A 74 5.86 2.87 -3.09
C ARG A 74 4.57 2.15 -3.45
N MET A 75 3.74 1.87 -2.44
CA MET A 75 2.52 1.10 -2.64
C MET A 75 1.62 1.72 -3.72
N ALA A 76 1.15 0.87 -4.62
CA ALA A 76 0.12 1.17 -5.60
C ALA A 76 -0.79 -0.05 -5.76
N THR A 77 -1.95 0.14 -6.37
CA THR A 77 -2.81 -0.96 -6.78
C THR A 77 -3.18 -0.80 -8.24
N ARG A 78 -3.84 -1.81 -8.80
CA ARG A 78 -4.30 -1.75 -10.20
C ARG A 78 -5.32 -0.64 -10.45
N GLN A 79 -6.06 -0.24 -9.42
CA GLN A 79 -7.05 0.84 -9.53
C GLN A 79 -6.49 2.19 -9.07
N VAL A 80 -5.47 2.18 -8.22
CA VAL A 80 -4.84 3.37 -7.65
C VAL A 80 -3.36 3.35 -8.03
N GLU A 81 -3.05 3.99 -9.15
CA GLU A 81 -1.68 4.02 -9.70
C GLU A 81 -0.68 4.64 -8.72
N GLU A 82 0.60 4.30 -8.90
CA GLU A 82 1.69 5.12 -8.37
C GLU A 82 1.71 6.41 -9.19
N GLY A 83 1.64 7.58 -8.55
CA GLY A 83 1.65 8.82 -9.32
C GLY A 83 2.91 9.00 -10.15
N PRO A 84 2.87 9.85 -11.20
CA PRO A 84 4.05 10.12 -11.98
C PRO A 84 5.19 10.60 -11.07
N GLN A 85 6.33 9.92 -11.15
CA GLN A 85 7.52 10.13 -10.29
C GLN A 85 8.00 11.59 -10.22
N ILE A 86 7.58 12.41 -11.19
CA ILE A 86 7.96 13.82 -11.37
C ILE A 86 7.19 14.75 -10.41
N PHE A 87 6.01 14.34 -9.91
CA PHE A 87 5.24 15.09 -8.90
C PHE A 87 5.04 14.19 -7.68
N HIS A 88 6.00 14.30 -6.77
CA HIS A 88 6.09 13.53 -5.53
C HIS A 88 4.78 13.51 -4.73
N ARG A 89 4.55 12.34 -4.09
CA ARG A 89 3.51 12.05 -3.10
C ARG A 89 2.10 11.97 -3.71
N GLN A 90 1.70 10.76 -4.09
CA GLN A 90 0.28 10.42 -3.97
C GLN A 90 0.06 9.97 -2.54
N GLY A 91 -0.57 10.83 -1.75
CA GLY A 91 -0.99 10.50 -0.41
C GLY A 91 -1.98 9.35 -0.31
N TYR A 92 -2.70 9.36 0.80
CA TYR A 92 -3.82 8.48 1.04
C TYR A 92 -4.98 9.28 1.63
N ARG A 93 -6.18 8.76 1.44
CA ARG A 93 -7.41 9.29 2.01
C ARG A 93 -8.25 8.15 2.56
N PHE A 94 -9.07 8.45 3.55
CA PHE A 94 -10.02 7.51 4.13
C PHE A 94 -11.17 8.25 4.77
N LEU A 95 -12.26 7.52 5.00
CA LEU A 95 -13.45 8.00 5.69
C LEU A 95 -13.51 7.43 7.12
N ILE A 96 -13.85 8.28 8.09
CA ILE A 96 -14.30 7.83 9.42
C ILE A 96 -15.71 8.38 9.63
N GLY A 97 -16.71 7.50 9.55
CA GLY A 97 -18.10 7.95 9.52
C GLY A 97 -18.39 8.73 8.24
N GLU A 98 -18.76 10.00 8.38
CA GLU A 98 -19.03 10.92 7.26
C GLU A 98 -17.85 11.86 6.96
N ASP A 99 -16.81 11.86 7.81
CA ASP A 99 -15.67 12.76 7.69
C ASP A 99 -14.59 12.16 6.79
N GLU A 100 -14.17 12.93 5.77
CA GLU A 100 -13.04 12.58 4.90
C GLU A 100 -11.74 13.17 5.44
N TYR A 101 -10.73 12.31 5.57
CA TYR A 101 -9.38 12.69 5.92
C TYR A 101 -8.46 12.45 4.72
N SER A 102 -7.68 13.46 4.35
CA SER A 102 -6.79 13.41 3.20
C SER A 102 -5.38 13.86 3.58
N PHE A 103 -4.39 13.06 3.21
CA PHE A 103 -2.97 13.28 3.49
C PHE A 103 -2.18 13.32 2.18
N PRO A 104 -2.43 14.31 1.30
CA PRO A 104 -1.95 14.29 -0.09
C PRO A 104 -0.42 14.30 -0.20
N GLU A 105 0.26 14.89 0.78
CA GLU A 105 1.71 15.04 0.79
C GLU A 105 2.43 13.95 1.59
N VAL A 106 1.72 13.01 2.21
CA VAL A 106 2.37 11.94 2.96
C VAL A 106 2.78 10.84 2.00
N GLU A 107 4.02 10.37 2.13
CA GLU A 107 4.48 9.25 1.33
C GLU A 107 3.70 7.97 1.68
N ARG A 108 3.34 7.22 0.64
CA ARG A 108 2.69 5.92 0.78
C ARG A 108 3.59 4.91 1.52
N PRO A 109 2.99 3.85 2.09
CA PRO A 109 3.74 2.80 2.75
C PRO A 109 4.63 2.02 1.77
N PRO A 110 5.49 1.11 2.29
CA PRO A 110 6.32 0.23 1.47
C PRO A 110 5.54 -0.53 0.39
N ALA A 111 6.28 -1.07 -0.58
CA ALA A 111 5.77 -1.60 -1.85
C ALA A 111 4.67 -2.67 -1.74
N GLU A 112 4.56 -3.37 -0.61
CA GLU A 112 3.72 -4.56 -0.45
C GLU A 112 3.00 -4.53 0.90
N GLY A 113 1.78 -5.09 0.94
CA GLY A 113 1.08 -5.34 2.19
C GLY A 113 0.03 -6.44 2.09
N PHE A 114 -0.37 -6.96 3.25
CA PHE A 114 -1.39 -7.99 3.36
C PHE A 114 -2.45 -7.56 4.37
N LEU A 115 -3.71 -7.67 3.99
CA LEU A 115 -4.84 -7.48 4.88
C LEU A 115 -5.63 -8.78 4.97
N SER A 116 -5.98 -9.18 6.18
CA SER A 116 -6.81 -10.37 6.41
C SER A 116 -7.95 -10.06 7.35
N GLN A 117 -9.12 -10.64 7.07
CA GLN A 117 -10.29 -10.57 7.93
C GLN A 117 -10.84 -11.99 8.11
N ASP A 118 -10.98 -12.44 9.36
CA ASP A 118 -11.51 -13.76 9.75
C ASP A 118 -10.91 -14.93 8.95
N TYR A 119 -9.66 -14.80 8.52
CA TYR A 119 -8.97 -15.86 7.78
C TYR A 119 -8.59 -16.99 8.76
N SER A 120 -9.06 -18.20 8.46
CA SER A 120 -8.69 -19.43 9.17
C SER A 120 -7.94 -20.34 8.20
N ALA A 121 -6.73 -20.76 8.56
CA ALA A 121 -5.91 -21.68 7.79
C ALA A 121 -6.45 -23.13 7.84
#